data_AF-A0ABD0VUN1-F1
#
_entry.id   AF-A0ABD0VUN1-F1
#
_cell.length_a   1.000
_cell.length_b   1.000
_cell.length_c   1.000
_cell.angle_alpha   90.00
_cell.angle_beta   90.00
_cell.angle_gamma   90.00
#
_symmetry.space_group_name_H-M   'P 1'
#
loop_
_entity.id
_entity.type
_entity.pdbx_description
1 polymer ?
#
loop_
_entity_poly.entity_id
_entity_poly.type
_entity_poly.pdbx_seq_one_letter_code
_entity_poly.pdbx_strand_id
1 'polypeptide(L)'
;MFSRKLAAHAAQQKQQKDEELERLSLQQAREIDAFDQQNHGAVPQYNDKSHSRDKNGFHGANSVKVTSYEEEALRTMKAFWLPSATPEAPVKVDAPSSDTICPEGKEKLKLKTLFSIYFTEQNNNENKRSKSVDSNYICPSCKVTLTNTLSLVAINTCGHVFCKKCADRFIAKDKFCLVCNKECREKNLVFLEKGGTGYAGHGDHLEATEFKHLGSGSGLGLVRPAMKT
;
A
#
# COMPACT_ATOMS: atom_id res chain seq x y z
N MET A 1 4.02 -10.55 -9.72
CA MET A 1 3.50 -10.35 -8.35
C MET A 1 2.02 -10.00 -8.28
N PHE A 2 1.47 -9.17 -9.19
CA PHE A 2 0.06 -8.76 -9.19
C PHE A 2 -0.94 -9.91 -9.38
N SER A 3 -0.72 -10.79 -10.37
CA SER A 3 -1.56 -11.98 -10.63
C SER A 3 -1.69 -12.91 -9.41
N ARG A 4 -0.59 -13.09 -8.65
CA ARG A 4 -0.61 -13.92 -7.42
C ARG A 4 -1.45 -13.28 -6.30
N LYS A 5 -1.43 -11.94 -6.18
CA LYS A 5 -2.28 -11.22 -5.20
C LYS A 5 -3.75 -11.28 -5.59
N LEU A 6 -4.08 -11.19 -6.88
CA LEU A 6 -5.45 -11.34 -7.37
C LEU A 6 -6.02 -12.74 -7.07
N ALA A 7 -5.24 -13.80 -7.32
CA ALA A 7 -5.66 -15.17 -7.02
C ALA A 7 -5.91 -15.38 -5.52
N ALA A 8 -5.05 -14.84 -4.65
CA ALA A 8 -5.22 -14.93 -3.21
C ALA A 8 -6.50 -14.21 -2.73
N HIS A 9 -6.77 -13.01 -3.26
CA HIS A 9 -7.98 -12.27 -2.92
C HIS A 9 -9.26 -12.96 -3.44
N ALA A 10 -9.24 -13.51 -4.65
CA ALA A 10 -10.36 -14.27 -5.20
C ALA A 10 -10.64 -15.55 -4.39
N ALA A 11 -9.59 -16.24 -3.94
CA ALA A 11 -9.72 -17.41 -3.07
C ALA A 11 -10.33 -17.03 -1.71
N GLN A 12 -9.90 -15.91 -1.10
CA GLN A 12 -10.49 -15.44 0.15
C GLN A 12 -11.97 -15.03 -0.01
N GLN A 13 -12.33 -14.36 -1.11
CA GLN A 13 -13.73 -14.03 -1.38
C GLN A 13 -14.60 -15.27 -1.57
N LYS A 14 -14.06 -16.32 -2.22
CA LYS A 14 -14.78 -17.57 -2.39
C LYS A 14 -14.98 -18.27 -1.05
N GLN A 15 -13.94 -18.36 -0.22
CA GLN A 15 -14.04 -18.93 1.13
C GLN A 15 -15.06 -18.18 1.99
N GLN A 16 -15.06 -16.84 1.97
CA GLN A 16 -16.04 -16.05 2.72
C GLN A 16 -17.48 -16.31 2.26
N LYS A 17 -17.70 -16.45 0.95
CA LYS A 17 -19.03 -16.80 0.40
C LYS A 17 -19.46 -18.21 0.77
N ASP A 18 -18.55 -19.18 0.67
CA ASP A 18 -18.82 -20.58 1.01
C ASP A 18 -19.14 -20.70 2.53
N GLU A 19 -18.38 -20.01 3.40
CA GLU A 19 -18.64 -19.93 4.85
C GLU A 19 -19.97 -19.24 5.17
N GLU A 20 -20.33 -18.17 4.46
CA GLU A 20 -21.62 -17.47 4.63
C GLU A 20 -22.79 -18.37 4.22
N LEU A 21 -22.66 -19.08 3.09
CA LEU A 21 -23.64 -20.06 2.63
C LEU A 21 -23.79 -21.22 3.63
N GLU A 22 -22.69 -21.75 4.16
CA GLU A 22 -22.72 -22.79 5.18
C GLU A 22 -23.43 -22.29 6.45
N ARG A 23 -23.13 -21.07 6.92
CA ARG A 23 -23.81 -20.47 8.07
C ARG A 23 -25.31 -20.30 7.87
N LEU A 24 -25.72 -19.84 6.70
CA LEU A 24 -27.14 -19.72 6.35
C LEU A 24 -27.82 -21.10 6.31
N SER A 25 -27.16 -22.10 5.74
CA SER A 25 -27.69 -23.47 5.68
C SER A 25 -27.85 -24.10 7.08
N LEU A 26 -26.88 -23.89 7.98
CA LEU A 26 -26.94 -24.34 9.37
C LEU A 26 -28.00 -23.59 10.18
N GLN A 27 -28.27 -22.33 9.85
CA GLN A 27 -29.36 -21.58 10.47
C GLN A 27 -30.71 -22.12 10.00
N GLN A 28 -30.90 -22.30 8.69
CA GLN A 28 -32.12 -22.84 8.12
C GLN A 28 -32.42 -24.25 8.64
N ALA A 29 -31.40 -25.11 8.75
CA ALA A 29 -31.56 -26.45 9.32
C ALA A 29 -32.03 -26.41 10.79
N ARG A 30 -31.47 -25.49 11.61
CA ARG A 30 -31.90 -25.29 13.00
C ARG A 30 -33.33 -24.77 13.10
N GLU A 31 -33.75 -23.92 12.18
CA GLU A 31 -35.14 -23.41 12.14
C GLU A 31 -36.13 -24.52 11.79
N ILE A 32 -35.80 -25.38 10.83
CA ILE A 32 -36.63 -26.55 10.47
C ILE A 32 -36.73 -27.54 11.63
N ASP A 33 -35.61 -27.87 12.28
CA ASP A 33 -35.57 -28.76 13.44
C ASP A 33 -36.36 -28.20 14.64
N ALA A 34 -36.25 -26.91 14.92
CA ALA A 34 -37.04 -26.25 15.95
C ALA A 34 -38.55 -26.28 15.64
N PHE A 35 -38.93 -26.11 14.36
CA PHE A 35 -40.31 -26.21 13.93
C PHE A 35 -40.85 -27.65 14.06
N ASP A 36 -40.06 -28.66 13.70
CA ASP A 36 -40.45 -30.06 13.83
C ASP A 36 -40.63 -30.45 15.31
N GLN A 37 -39.69 -30.05 16.18
CA GLN A 37 -39.79 -30.28 17.62
C GLN A 37 -41.02 -29.61 18.25
N GLN A 38 -41.42 -28.43 17.78
CA GLN A 38 -42.64 -27.77 18.27
C GLN A 38 -43.92 -28.53 17.89
N ASN A 39 -43.95 -29.15 16.72
CA ASN A 39 -45.13 -29.84 16.20
C ASN A 39 -45.21 -31.32 16.59
N HIS A 40 -44.06 -31.98 16.77
CA HIS A 40 -43.97 -33.43 17.00
C HIS A 40 -43.26 -33.82 18.31
N GLY A 41 -42.82 -32.85 19.13
CA GLY A 41 -42.10 -33.10 20.38
C GLY A 41 -43.00 -33.62 21.52
N ALA A 42 -42.84 -34.89 21.90
CA ALA A 42 -43.54 -35.53 23.01
C ALA A 42 -42.77 -35.53 24.35
N VAL A 43 -41.63 -34.81 24.46
CA VAL A 43 -40.74 -34.90 25.63
C VAL A 43 -40.31 -33.50 26.12
N PRO A 44 -40.34 -33.21 27.43
CA PRO A 44 -39.90 -31.92 27.97
C PRO A 44 -38.41 -31.65 27.70
N GLN A 45 -38.08 -30.39 27.42
CA GLN A 45 -36.72 -29.94 27.11
C GLN A 45 -35.73 -30.26 28.24
N TYR A 46 -34.80 -31.18 27.98
CA TYR A 46 -33.54 -31.26 28.71
C TYR A 46 -32.46 -30.65 27.82
N ASN A 47 -32.00 -29.45 28.18
CA ASN A 47 -31.02 -28.69 27.42
C ASN A 47 -29.61 -29.24 27.67
N ASP A 48 -29.30 -30.40 27.11
CA ASP A 48 -27.94 -30.97 27.15
C ASP A 48 -27.16 -30.48 25.93
N LYS A 49 -26.39 -29.40 26.13
CA LYS A 49 -25.46 -28.88 25.12
C LYS A 49 -24.21 -29.77 25.08
N SER A 50 -24.30 -30.95 24.47
CA SER A 50 -23.14 -31.80 24.22
C SER A 50 -23.01 -32.15 22.74
N HIS A 51 -22.65 -31.16 21.92
CA HIS A 51 -22.07 -31.42 20.60
C HIS A 51 -20.90 -30.46 20.32
N SER A 52 -19.68 -30.97 20.49
CA SER A 52 -18.53 -30.47 19.75
C SER A 52 -17.57 -31.63 19.48
N ARG A 53 -17.70 -32.23 18.29
CA ARG A 53 -16.57 -32.90 17.63
C ARG A 53 -15.57 -31.85 17.18
N ASP A 54 -14.31 -32.26 17.22
CA ASP A 54 -13.12 -31.67 16.61
C ASP A 54 -12.63 -30.33 17.16
N LYS A 55 -11.65 -30.39 18.08
CA LYS A 55 -10.67 -29.31 18.23
C LYS A 55 -9.24 -29.83 18.39
N ASN A 56 -8.37 -29.21 17.62
CA ASN A 56 -6.93 -29.16 17.76
C ASN A 56 -6.53 -28.97 19.23
N GLY A 57 -5.78 -29.93 19.76
CA GLY A 57 -5.32 -29.95 21.15
C GLY A 57 -4.43 -28.76 21.48
N PHE A 58 -4.77 -28.09 22.59
CA PHE A 58 -3.96 -27.07 23.24
C PHE A 58 -2.82 -27.75 24.01
N HIS A 59 -1.57 -27.56 23.57
CA HIS A 59 -0.37 -27.88 24.34
C HIS A 59 0.18 -26.58 24.95
N GLY A 60 -0.51 -26.05 25.96
CA GLY A 60 0.01 -24.96 26.79
C GLY A 60 0.73 -25.51 28.01
N ALA A 61 1.95 -25.03 28.25
CA ALA A 61 2.78 -25.39 29.39
C ALA A 61 2.12 -24.95 30.71
N ASN A 62 1.39 -25.86 31.35
CA ASN A 62 1.29 -26.01 32.80
C ASN A 62 0.62 -27.36 33.09
N SER A 63 1.28 -28.17 33.91
CA SER A 63 1.03 -29.61 34.14
C SER A 63 -0.20 -29.90 35.02
N VAL A 64 -1.33 -29.25 34.78
CA VAL A 64 -2.60 -29.61 35.42
C VAL A 64 -3.55 -30.02 34.31
N LYS A 65 -4.01 -31.26 34.36
CA LYS A 65 -5.05 -31.78 33.46
C LYS A 65 -6.29 -30.92 33.68
N VAL A 66 -6.51 -29.95 32.80
CA VAL A 66 -7.71 -29.14 32.78
C VAL A 66 -8.85 -30.13 32.56
N THR A 67 -9.72 -30.21 33.55
CA THR A 67 -10.88 -31.09 33.47
C THR A 67 -11.84 -30.54 32.40
N SER A 68 -12.63 -31.39 31.77
CA SER A 68 -13.54 -30.97 30.69
C SER A 68 -14.47 -29.81 31.11
N TYR A 69 -14.83 -29.75 32.41
CA TYR A 69 -15.64 -28.65 32.96
C TYR A 69 -14.92 -27.29 32.92
N GLU A 70 -13.60 -27.26 33.13
CA GLU A 70 -12.82 -26.01 33.16
C GLU A 70 -12.60 -25.49 31.74
N GLU A 71 -12.34 -26.39 30.78
CA GLU A 71 -12.26 -26.00 29.37
C GLU A 71 -13.59 -25.43 28.86
N GLU A 72 -14.70 -26.02 29.27
CA GLU A 72 -16.05 -25.57 28.89
C GLU A 72 -16.42 -24.25 29.58
N ALA A 73 -16.04 -24.09 30.85
CA ALA A 73 -16.19 -22.83 31.57
C ALA A 73 -15.34 -21.71 30.93
N LEU A 74 -14.08 -21.97 30.58
CA LEU A 74 -13.19 -21.00 29.91
C LEU A 74 -13.71 -20.60 28.52
N ARG A 75 -14.38 -21.52 27.79
CA ARG A 75 -15.04 -21.22 26.50
C ARG A 75 -16.36 -20.47 26.65
N THR A 76 -17.09 -20.71 27.73
CA THR A 76 -18.39 -20.08 27.99
C THR A 76 -18.24 -18.72 28.68
N MET A 77 -17.09 -18.46 29.30
CA MET A 77 -16.74 -17.17 29.89
C MET A 77 -16.61 -16.11 28.80
N LYS A 78 -17.44 -15.06 28.89
CA LYS A 78 -17.37 -13.82 28.08
C LYS A 78 -16.17 -12.95 28.48
N ALA A 79 -14.96 -13.52 28.49
CA ALA A 79 -13.74 -12.82 28.86
C ALA A 79 -13.06 -12.20 27.63
N PHE A 80 -13.64 -11.13 27.08
CA PHE A 80 -13.11 -10.41 25.91
C PHE A 80 -11.70 -9.82 26.14
N TRP A 81 -11.30 -9.60 27.40
CA TRP A 81 -9.98 -9.06 27.77
C TRP A 81 -8.88 -10.12 27.90
N LEU A 82 -9.20 -11.42 27.83
CA LEU A 82 -8.19 -12.48 27.83
C LEU A 82 -7.61 -12.66 26.43
N PRO A 83 -6.30 -12.48 26.19
CA PRO A 83 -5.68 -12.66 24.86
C PRO A 83 -5.90 -14.04 24.24
N SER A 84 -6.15 -15.07 25.06
CA SER A 84 -6.45 -16.44 24.60
C SER A 84 -7.93 -16.65 24.22
N ALA A 85 -8.82 -15.73 24.62
CA ALA A 85 -10.26 -15.79 24.38
C ALA A 85 -10.75 -14.68 23.41
N THR A 86 -9.86 -13.81 22.96
CA THR A 86 -10.16 -12.86 21.88
C THR A 86 -10.32 -13.62 20.56
N PRO A 87 -11.47 -13.48 19.88
CA PRO A 87 -11.62 -14.05 18.54
C PRO A 87 -10.59 -13.40 17.62
N GLU A 88 -9.71 -14.22 17.02
CA GLU A 88 -8.77 -13.74 16.00
C GLU A 88 -9.58 -13.13 14.86
N ALA A 89 -9.42 -11.83 14.64
CA ALA A 89 -10.05 -11.16 13.51
C ALA A 89 -9.49 -11.76 12.21
N PRO A 90 -10.34 -12.21 11.27
CA PRO A 90 -9.84 -12.76 10.02
C PRO A 90 -9.05 -11.67 9.29
N VAL A 91 -7.78 -11.95 9.00
CA VAL A 91 -6.89 -11.06 8.23
C VAL A 91 -7.47 -10.97 6.82
N LYS A 92 -8.28 -9.95 6.56
CA LYS A 92 -8.79 -9.65 5.23
C LYS A 92 -7.63 -9.11 4.41
N VAL A 93 -7.30 -9.77 3.29
CA VAL A 93 -6.36 -9.20 2.34
C VAL A 93 -7.11 -8.14 1.55
N ASP A 94 -6.63 -6.90 1.61
CA ASP A 94 -7.22 -5.83 0.81
C ASP A 94 -7.09 -6.11 -0.69
N ALA A 95 -8.08 -5.65 -1.45
CA ALA A 95 -8.08 -5.79 -2.89
C ALA A 95 -6.80 -5.16 -3.48
N PRO A 96 -6.03 -5.89 -4.30
CA PRO A 96 -4.83 -5.34 -4.88
C PRO A 96 -5.18 -4.18 -5.81
N SER A 97 -4.61 -3.01 -5.55
CA SER A 97 -4.82 -1.82 -6.38
C SER A 97 -4.38 -2.08 -7.83
N SER A 98 -5.29 -1.91 -8.79
CA SER A 98 -5.04 -2.01 -10.23
C SER A 98 -4.40 -0.77 -10.85
N ASP A 99 -4.19 0.28 -10.04
CA ASP A 99 -3.66 1.54 -10.53
C ASP A 99 -2.19 1.40 -10.92
N THR A 100 -1.80 2.06 -12.02
CA THR A 100 -0.39 2.22 -12.38
C THR A 100 0.26 3.16 -11.38
N ILE A 101 1.31 2.69 -10.71
CA ILE A 101 1.98 3.43 -9.64
C ILE A 101 3.34 3.94 -10.15
N CYS A 102 3.71 5.17 -9.76
CA CYS A 102 5.06 5.70 -9.98
C CYS A 102 6.10 4.83 -9.24
N PRO A 103 7.16 4.35 -9.90
CA PRO A 103 8.16 3.48 -9.28
C PRO A 103 8.90 4.15 -8.12
N GLU A 104 8.99 5.48 -8.13
CA GLU A 104 9.74 6.27 -7.16
C GLU A 104 8.83 6.86 -6.08
N GLY A 105 7.73 7.51 -6.46
CA GLY A 105 6.85 8.23 -5.53
C GLY A 105 5.68 7.43 -4.94
N LYS A 106 5.46 6.17 -5.35
CA LYS A 106 4.26 5.37 -4.99
C LYS A 106 2.91 6.06 -5.30
N GLU A 107 2.92 7.10 -6.13
CA GLU A 107 1.72 7.84 -6.52
C GLU A 107 0.97 7.17 -7.67
N LYS A 108 -0.35 7.38 -7.73
CA LYS A 108 -1.20 6.85 -8.80
C LYS A 108 -1.04 7.67 -10.08
N LEU A 109 -0.44 7.09 -11.11
CA LEU A 109 -0.25 7.72 -12.41
C LEU A 109 -1.51 7.54 -13.27
N LYS A 110 -1.99 8.63 -13.87
CA LYS A 110 -3.05 8.61 -14.90
C LYS A 110 -2.50 9.23 -16.17
N LEU A 111 -2.88 8.74 -17.35
CA LEU A 111 -2.40 9.30 -18.61
C LEU A 111 -2.69 10.81 -18.77
N LYS A 112 -3.82 11.28 -18.23
CA LYS A 112 -4.19 12.70 -18.25
C LYS A 112 -3.34 13.59 -17.34
N THR A 113 -2.61 13.02 -16.37
CA THR A 113 -1.72 13.77 -15.47
C THR A 113 -0.29 13.83 -15.99
N LEU A 114 0.04 13.05 -17.03
CA LEU A 114 1.36 13.06 -17.66
C LEU A 114 1.39 14.12 -18.75
N PHE A 115 2.49 14.88 -18.80
CA PHE A 115 2.75 15.86 -19.84
C PHE A 115 4.20 15.71 -20.32
N SER A 116 4.43 16.03 -21.58
CA SER A 116 5.76 16.01 -22.18
C SER A 116 6.61 17.14 -21.62
N ILE A 117 7.87 16.87 -21.30
CA ILE A 117 8.83 17.86 -20.81
C ILE A 117 9.84 18.17 -21.93
N TYR A 118 10.16 19.45 -22.12
CA TYR A 118 11.09 19.96 -23.11
C TYR A 118 12.20 20.75 -22.43
N PHE A 119 13.42 20.25 -22.54
CA PHE A 119 14.62 20.97 -22.11
C PHE A 119 15.19 21.76 -23.28
N THR A 120 15.71 22.95 -22.99
CA THR A 120 16.37 23.77 -24.01
C THR A 120 17.86 23.43 -24.03
N GLU A 121 18.36 23.00 -25.18
CA GLU A 121 19.76 22.64 -25.38
C GLU A 121 20.62 23.88 -25.65
N GLN A 122 21.85 23.89 -25.14
CA GLN A 122 22.85 24.90 -25.48
C GLN A 122 23.41 24.63 -26.88
N ASN A 123 23.00 25.45 -27.84
CA ASN A 123 23.42 25.31 -29.24
C ASN A 123 24.85 25.86 -29.43
N ASN A 124 25.87 25.07 -29.10
CA ASN A 124 27.23 25.30 -29.60
C ASN A 124 27.27 24.80 -31.06
N ASN A 125 26.97 25.70 -31.99
CA ASN A 125 27.17 25.48 -33.41
C ASN A 125 28.68 25.33 -33.69
N GLU A 126 29.18 24.11 -33.64
CA GLU A 126 30.33 23.65 -34.43
C GLU A 126 30.52 22.13 -34.22
N ASN A 127 30.09 21.35 -35.23
CA ASN A 127 30.64 20.05 -35.61
C ASN A 127 31.05 19.06 -34.50
N LYS A 128 30.18 18.09 -34.15
CA LYS A 128 30.48 16.64 -34.37
C LYS A 128 29.43 15.69 -33.81
N ARG A 129 29.30 14.61 -34.58
CA ARG A 129 28.62 13.36 -34.29
C ARG A 129 29.26 12.60 -33.12
N SER A 130 28.89 12.94 -31.89
CA SER A 130 29.06 12.04 -30.75
C SER A 130 27.95 12.27 -29.73
N LYS A 131 26.99 11.35 -29.70
CA LYS A 131 26.00 11.19 -28.64
C LYS A 131 26.69 10.71 -27.35
N SER A 132 27.50 11.56 -26.75
CA SER A 132 28.18 11.31 -25.48
C SER A 132 27.69 12.32 -24.45
N VAL A 133 26.77 11.88 -23.59
CA VAL A 133 26.47 12.22 -22.17
C VAL A 133 26.40 13.70 -21.71
N ASP A 134 26.95 14.66 -22.43
CA ASP A 134 27.07 16.07 -22.04
C ASP A 134 26.15 16.97 -22.88
N SER A 135 24.87 16.58 -23.01
CA SER A 135 23.84 17.50 -23.49
C SER A 135 23.67 18.61 -22.45
N ASN A 136 24.38 19.73 -22.65
CA ASN A 136 24.28 20.89 -21.78
C ASN A 136 22.91 21.54 -21.96
N TYR A 137 21.99 21.25 -21.05
CA TYR A 137 20.70 21.93 -20.99
C TYR A 137 20.84 23.28 -20.29
N ILE A 138 20.10 24.28 -20.75
CA ILE A 138 20.14 25.64 -20.23
C ILE A 138 18.75 26.14 -19.85
N CYS A 139 18.68 27.01 -18.84
CA CYS A 139 17.46 27.76 -18.54
C CYS A 139 17.21 28.80 -19.66
N PRO A 140 16.03 28.84 -20.29
CA PRO A 140 15.73 29.80 -21.36
C PRO A 140 15.80 31.27 -20.93
N SER A 141 15.58 31.55 -19.63
CA SER A 141 15.53 32.91 -19.08
C SER A 141 16.91 33.42 -18.67
N CYS A 142 17.63 32.70 -17.83
CA CYS A 142 18.94 33.14 -17.33
C CYS A 142 20.14 32.58 -18.11
N LYS A 143 19.91 31.68 -19.08
CA LYS A 143 20.94 30.97 -19.85
C LYS A 143 21.98 30.20 -19.00
N VAL A 144 21.69 29.99 -17.72
CA VAL A 144 22.50 29.17 -16.82
C VAL A 144 22.29 27.70 -17.17
N THR A 145 23.38 26.93 -17.22
CA THR A 145 23.36 25.48 -17.40
C THR A 145 22.62 24.80 -16.25
N LEU A 146 21.67 23.93 -16.59
CA LEU A 146 20.88 23.17 -15.63
C LEU A 146 21.74 22.01 -15.11
N THR A 147 22.02 22.00 -13.81
CA THR A 147 22.79 20.97 -13.12
C THR A 147 21.95 20.32 -12.02
N ASN A 148 22.34 19.14 -11.56
CA ASN A 148 21.62 18.38 -10.50
C ASN A 148 21.50 19.13 -9.16
N THR A 149 22.28 20.19 -8.95
CA THR A 149 22.22 21.02 -7.73
C THR A 149 21.12 22.07 -7.78
N LEU A 150 20.65 22.44 -8.98
CA LEU A 150 19.64 23.47 -9.18
C LEU A 150 18.23 22.90 -9.04
N SER A 151 17.37 23.61 -8.30
CA SER A 151 15.92 23.35 -8.34
C SER A 151 15.36 23.75 -9.70
N LEU A 152 14.69 22.82 -10.37
CA LEU A 152 14.04 23.03 -11.65
C LEU A 152 12.53 23.04 -11.49
N VAL A 153 11.86 23.76 -12.39
CA VAL A 153 10.41 23.89 -12.44
C VAL A 153 9.96 23.66 -13.87
N ALA A 154 9.07 22.70 -14.08
CA ALA A 154 8.43 22.43 -15.35
C ALA A 154 7.02 23.03 -15.37
N ILE A 155 6.60 23.52 -16.53
CA ILE A 155 5.24 24.03 -16.72
C ILE A 155 4.36 22.91 -17.31
N ASN A 156 3.27 22.55 -16.64
CA ASN A 156 2.36 21.49 -17.10
C ASN A 156 1.73 21.78 -18.47
N THR A 157 1.37 23.03 -18.78
CA THR A 157 0.66 23.39 -20.02
C THR A 157 1.52 23.30 -21.28
N CYS A 158 2.84 23.48 -21.17
CA CYS A 158 3.73 23.55 -22.34
C CYS A 158 4.98 22.69 -22.24
N GLY A 159 5.31 22.15 -21.07
CA GLY A 159 6.43 21.25 -20.86
C GLY A 159 7.80 21.92 -20.72
N HIS A 160 7.92 23.25 -20.88
CA HIS A 160 9.21 23.92 -20.80
C HIS A 160 9.74 23.97 -19.37
N VAL A 161 11.04 23.75 -19.21
CA VAL A 161 11.74 23.73 -17.92
C VAL A 161 12.54 25.00 -17.68
N PHE A 162 12.44 25.53 -16.46
CA PHE A 162 13.15 26.72 -15.99
C PHE A 162 13.82 26.45 -14.64
N CYS A 163 14.81 27.25 -14.27
CA CYS A 163 15.31 27.23 -12.91
C CYS A 163 14.30 27.90 -11.96
N LYS A 164 14.25 27.46 -10.69
CA LYS A 164 13.32 27.98 -9.67
C LYS A 164 13.35 29.51 -9.57
N LYS A 165 14.55 30.11 -9.58
CA LYS A 165 14.73 31.56 -9.50
C LYS A 165 14.09 32.33 -10.66
N CYS A 166 14.00 31.74 -11.85
CA CYS A 166 13.37 32.34 -13.02
C CYS A 166 11.86 32.07 -13.05
N ALA A 167 11.44 30.88 -12.62
CA ALA A 167 10.02 30.54 -12.49
C ALA A 167 9.31 31.47 -11.50
N ASP A 168 9.89 31.68 -10.31
CA ASP A 168 9.30 32.53 -9.27
C ASP A 168 9.31 34.03 -9.65
N ARG A 169 10.31 34.48 -10.42
CA ARG A 169 10.44 35.90 -10.78
C ARG A 169 9.63 36.29 -12.00
N PHE A 170 9.61 35.46 -13.04
CA PHE A 170 8.99 35.80 -14.32
C PHE A 170 7.66 35.05 -14.47
N ILE A 171 7.67 33.72 -14.41
CA ILE A 171 6.48 32.93 -14.76
C ILE A 171 5.35 33.11 -13.73
N ALA A 172 5.66 33.15 -12.43
CA ALA A 172 4.66 33.37 -11.39
C ALA A 172 3.99 34.76 -11.49
N LYS A 173 4.76 35.79 -11.85
CA LYS A 173 4.25 37.17 -11.95
C LYS A 173 3.53 37.43 -13.27
N ASP A 174 4.15 37.06 -14.36
CA ASP A 174 3.72 37.39 -15.71
C ASP A 174 2.64 36.42 -16.23
N LYS A 175 2.57 35.20 -15.66
CA LYS A 175 1.57 34.16 -15.97
C LYS A 175 1.58 33.67 -17.42
N PHE A 176 2.70 33.81 -18.12
CA PHE A 176 2.93 33.23 -19.44
C PHE A 176 4.32 32.57 -19.54
N CYS A 177 4.45 31.61 -20.45
CA CYS A 177 5.72 30.94 -20.72
C CYS A 177 6.61 31.81 -21.61
N LEU A 178 7.86 32.05 -21.21
CA LEU A 178 8.82 32.87 -21.96
C LEU A 178 9.29 32.27 -23.30
N VAL A 179 9.03 30.98 -23.56
CA VAL A 179 9.47 30.28 -24.78
C VAL A 179 8.36 30.20 -25.83
N CYS A 180 7.12 29.93 -25.40
CA CYS A 180 6.00 29.67 -26.30
C CYS A 180 4.80 30.61 -26.11
N ASN A 181 4.90 31.59 -25.20
CA ASN A 181 3.86 32.56 -24.87
C ASN A 181 2.49 31.96 -24.48
N LYS A 182 2.45 30.69 -24.08
CA LYS A 182 1.24 30.06 -23.55
C LYS A 182 0.97 30.53 -22.13
N GLU A 183 -0.30 30.69 -21.79
CA GLU A 183 -0.75 31.04 -20.43
C GLU A 183 -0.36 29.95 -19.41
N CYS A 184 0.18 30.39 -18.28
CA CYS A 184 0.71 29.56 -17.22
C CYS A 184 0.22 30.10 -15.87
N ARG A 185 -0.63 29.34 -15.18
CA ARG A 185 -1.03 29.67 -13.81
C ARG A 185 0.01 29.11 -12.84
N GLU A 186 0.11 29.70 -11.65
CA GLU A 186 0.99 29.21 -10.58
C GLU A 186 0.73 27.72 -10.24
N LYS A 187 -0.54 27.28 -10.30
CA LYS A 187 -0.94 25.87 -10.10
C LYS A 187 -0.36 24.90 -11.14
N ASN A 188 0.06 25.42 -12.29
CA ASN A 188 0.62 24.61 -13.38
C ASN A 188 2.15 24.51 -13.29
N LEU A 189 2.76 25.09 -12.25
CA LEU A 189 4.19 24.96 -11.96
C LEU A 189 4.43 23.67 -11.18
N VAL A 190 5.17 22.76 -11.78
CA VAL A 190 5.55 21.48 -11.17
C VAL A 190 7.03 21.57 -10.82
N PHE A 191 7.33 21.53 -9.52
CA PHE A 191 8.71 21.47 -9.05
C PHE A 191 9.27 20.08 -9.34
N LEU A 192 10.39 20.04 -10.07
CA LEU A 192 11.09 18.79 -10.32
C LEU A 192 11.97 18.48 -9.12
N GLU A 193 11.97 17.21 -8.72
CA GLU A 193 12.88 16.73 -7.68
C GLU A 193 14.33 16.84 -8.14
N LYS A 194 15.20 17.15 -7.18
CA LYS A 194 16.63 17.18 -7.43
C LYS A 194 17.15 15.76 -7.35
N GLY A 195 17.95 15.34 -8.33
CA GLY A 195 18.61 14.05 -8.26
C GLY A 195 19.54 13.96 -7.05
N GLY A 196 19.42 12.88 -6.28
CA GLY A 196 20.42 12.48 -5.31
C GLY A 196 21.69 11.96 -6.00
N THR A 197 22.81 11.94 -5.29
CA THR A 197 23.92 11.08 -5.69
C THR A 197 23.50 9.64 -5.38
N GLY A 198 23.92 8.63 -6.15
CA GLY A 198 23.39 7.25 -6.06
C GLY A 198 23.48 6.53 -4.69
N TYR A 199 23.96 7.20 -3.65
CA TYR A 199 24.09 6.73 -2.28
C TYR A 199 23.40 7.62 -1.24
N ALA A 200 22.94 8.82 -1.60
CA ALA A 200 22.34 9.76 -0.68
C ALA A 200 21.11 10.43 -1.33
N GLY A 201 19.97 10.30 -0.66
CA GLY A 201 18.78 11.09 -0.98
C GLY A 201 19.06 12.58 -0.77
N HIS A 202 18.43 13.43 -1.57
CA HIS A 202 18.54 14.88 -1.45
C HIS A 202 17.13 15.49 -1.29
N GLY A 203 16.95 16.35 -0.29
CA GLY A 203 15.68 17.04 -0.05
C GLY A 203 15.35 17.21 1.43
N ASP A 204 14.16 17.70 1.71
CA ASP A 204 13.69 17.99 3.06
C ASP A 204 13.00 16.77 3.72
N HIS A 205 12.53 15.81 2.92
CA HIS A 205 11.83 14.59 3.37
C HIS A 205 12.74 13.36 3.29
N LEU A 206 13.83 13.36 4.05
CA LEU A 206 14.74 12.22 4.11
C LEU A 206 14.35 11.27 5.25
N GLU A 207 13.94 10.06 4.89
CA GLU A 207 13.66 8.99 5.86
C GLU A 207 14.81 7.97 5.85
N ALA A 208 15.48 7.81 6.99
CA ALA A 208 16.47 6.76 7.19
C ALA A 208 15.76 5.47 7.61
N THR A 209 15.52 4.56 6.67
CA THR A 209 15.02 3.22 6.99
C THR A 209 16.19 2.28 7.25
N GLU A 210 16.30 1.78 8.48
CA GLU A 210 17.27 0.73 8.80
C GLU A 210 16.88 -0.56 8.07
N PHE A 211 17.64 -0.93 7.03
CA PHE A 211 17.53 -2.25 6.42
C PHE A 211 18.34 -3.25 7.24
N LYS A 212 17.73 -3.78 8.31
CA LYS A 212 18.30 -4.93 9.01
C LYS A 212 18.18 -6.15 8.11
N HIS A 213 19.30 -6.56 7.52
CA HIS A 213 19.47 -7.93 7.06
C HIS A 213 19.20 -8.86 8.24
N LEU A 214 18.04 -9.50 8.26
CA LEU A 214 17.79 -10.63 9.15
C LEU A 214 18.71 -11.77 8.70
N GLY A 215 19.84 -11.93 9.40
CA GLY A 215 20.88 -12.95 9.19
C GLY A 215 22.17 -12.34 8.65
N SER A 216 23.33 -12.39 9.32
CA SER A 216 23.85 -13.36 10.30
C SER A 216 24.36 -12.68 11.58
N GLY A 217 24.08 -13.28 12.73
CA GLY A 217 24.68 -12.91 14.03
C GLY A 217 23.71 -12.49 15.13
N SER A 218 22.43 -12.25 14.82
CA SER A 218 21.43 -11.74 15.78
C SER A 218 20.45 -12.79 16.34
N GLY A 219 20.65 -14.08 16.06
CA GLY A 219 19.85 -15.19 16.62
C GLY A 219 18.39 -15.29 16.12
N LEU A 220 17.91 -14.38 15.28
CA LEU A 220 16.52 -14.32 14.78
C LEU A 220 16.37 -14.94 13.38
N GLY A 221 16.97 -16.11 13.16
CA GLY A 221 17.06 -16.76 11.84
C GLY A 221 15.75 -17.30 11.24
N LEU A 222 14.60 -17.20 11.92
CA LEU A 222 13.34 -17.80 11.46
C LEU A 222 12.07 -16.97 11.73
N VAL A 223 12.19 -15.69 12.10
CA VAL A 223 10.99 -14.85 12.28
C VAL A 223 10.77 -14.03 11.01
N ARG A 224 9.74 -14.40 10.23
CA ARG A 224 9.23 -13.55 9.15
C ARG A 224 9.02 -12.15 9.73
N PRO A 225 9.47 -11.08 9.06
CA PRO A 225 9.23 -9.72 9.55
C PRO A 225 7.73 -9.56 9.75
N ALA A 226 7.31 -9.27 10.98
CA ALA A 226 5.95 -8.89 11.28
C ALA A 226 5.63 -7.71 10.36
N MET A 227 4.70 -7.92 9.44
CA MET A 227 4.18 -6.86 8.59
C MET A 227 3.58 -5.83 9.54
N LYS A 228 4.19 -4.64 9.60
CA LYS A 228 3.62 -3.51 10.35
C LYS A 228 2.23 -3.24 9.74
N THR A 229 1.23 -3.32 10.61
CA THR A 229 -0.14 -2.84 10.43
C THR A 229 -0.17 -1.38 9.99
#